data_AF-A0AA85IZC6-F1
#
_entry.id   AF-A0AA85IZC6-F1
#
_cell.length_a   1.000
_cell.length_b   1.000
_cell.length_c   1.000
_cell.angle_alpha   90.00
_cell.angle_beta   90.00
_cell.angle_gamma   90.00
#
_symmetry.space_group_name_H-M   'P 1'
#
loop_
_entity.id
_entity.type
_entity.pdbx_description
1 polymer ?
#
loop_
_entity_poly.entity_id
_entity_poly.type
_entity_poly.pdbx_seq_one_letter_code
_entity_poly.pdbx_strand_id
1 'polypeptide(L)'
;MRKAPYDKNAPRRPLSAFNLFMRKRRQESEAIASKPFGERNRIVSAEWANLSVEDRQMYTDQAAEARESYKKLFAEYKTTDSYKNWLASNQMAVTNASKSGCKKSRKPQKQGYSGSNNNHNTLDDDYRISIFTHEFLEYNRLREATLRQLKKQASQLEEETALLSKHVENLVNAEQRTKCQIKTTTELLNNEENLMKQLCKELTIALGDITLPINTSDTSLKAIEHITETSVDSFLSRLDNLKKSSSPSPSLSLSSSSSSLDSELFTKIVNTIRLACQNKDIKLFTCGTN
;
A
#
# COMPACT_ATOMS: atom_id res chain seq x y z
N MET A 1 -18.64 5.93 36.40
CA MET A 1 -18.83 4.92 35.33
C MET A 1 -18.37 3.57 35.87
N ARG A 2 -19.20 2.52 35.84
CA ARG A 2 -18.77 1.17 36.26
C ARG A 2 -17.83 0.59 35.19
N LYS A 3 -16.68 0.06 35.59
CA LYS A 3 -15.74 -0.59 34.66
C LYS A 3 -16.43 -1.83 34.07
N ALA A 4 -16.33 -2.01 32.75
CA ALA A 4 -16.89 -3.19 32.08
C ALA A 4 -16.31 -4.48 32.69
N PRO A 5 -17.09 -5.58 32.77
CA PRO A 5 -16.64 -6.84 33.31
C PRO A 5 -15.37 -7.32 32.60
N TYR A 6 -14.32 -7.60 33.37
CA TYR A 6 -13.04 -8.08 32.87
C TYR A 6 -13.18 -9.53 32.42
N ASP A 7 -12.83 -9.80 31.17
CA ASP A 7 -12.78 -11.14 30.60
C ASP A 7 -11.46 -11.83 31.00
N LYS A 8 -11.58 -12.98 31.67
CA LYS A 8 -10.41 -13.77 32.09
C LYS A 8 -9.68 -14.43 30.93
N ASN A 9 -10.37 -14.67 29.81
CA ASN A 9 -9.82 -15.36 28.64
C ASN A 9 -9.23 -14.38 27.61
N ALA A 10 -9.50 -13.08 27.75
CA ALA A 10 -8.95 -12.08 26.85
C ALA A 10 -7.45 -11.89 27.09
N PRO A 11 -6.64 -11.76 26.02
CA PRO A 11 -5.25 -11.34 26.13
C PRO A 11 -5.13 -10.07 26.98
N ARG A 12 -4.09 -9.97 27.82
CA ARG A 12 -3.85 -8.79 28.65
C ARG A 12 -3.20 -7.69 27.83
N ARG A 13 -3.63 -6.45 28.04
CA ARG A 13 -3.00 -5.29 27.40
C ARG A 13 -1.52 -5.21 27.78
N PRO A 14 -0.62 -4.97 26.82
CA PRO A 14 0.80 -4.86 27.08
C PRO A 14 1.11 -3.58 27.87
N LEU A 15 2.26 -3.57 28.53
CA LEU A 15 2.73 -2.42 29.30
C LEU A 15 3.29 -1.33 28.36
N SER A 16 3.12 -0.07 28.78
CA SER A 16 3.81 1.07 28.15
C SER A 16 5.32 1.01 28.41
N ALA A 17 6.13 1.66 27.57
CA ALA A 17 7.59 1.78 27.70
C ALA A 17 8.02 2.20 29.12
N PHE A 18 7.37 3.24 29.68
CA PHE A 18 7.63 3.67 31.05
C PHE A 18 7.30 2.60 32.09
N ASN A 19 6.20 1.86 31.92
CA ASN A 19 5.82 0.79 32.85
C ASN A 19 6.74 -0.43 32.74
N LEU A 20 7.29 -0.70 31.55
CA LEU A 20 8.33 -1.72 31.34
C LEU A 20 9.61 -1.31 32.09
N PHE A 21 10.05 -0.06 31.93
CA PHE A 21 11.16 0.50 32.68
C PHE A 21 10.92 0.44 34.19
N MET A 22 9.75 0.86 34.67
CA MET A 22 9.39 0.79 36.10
C MET A 22 9.39 -0.63 36.65
N ARG A 23 9.02 -1.63 35.83
CA ARG A 23 9.09 -3.04 36.23
C ARG A 23 10.54 -3.50 36.33
N LYS A 24 11.35 -3.20 35.33
CA LYS A 24 12.77 -3.56 35.29
C LYS A 24 13.53 -2.89 36.45
N ARG A 25 13.30 -1.61 36.69
CA ARG A 25 13.93 -0.86 37.77
C ARG A 25 13.59 -1.39 39.17
N ARG A 26 12.36 -1.88 39.36
CA ARG A 26 11.96 -2.60 40.59
C ARG A 26 12.67 -3.94 40.76
N GLN A 27 12.99 -4.63 39.66
CA GLN A 27 13.72 -5.90 39.72
C GLN A 27 15.22 -5.68 39.98
N GLU A 28 15.78 -4.58 39.48
CA GLU A 28 17.20 -4.25 39.63
C GLU A 28 17.55 -3.66 41.00
N SER A 29 16.58 -3.06 41.70
CA SER A 29 16.82 -2.41 42.99
C SER A 29 15.74 -2.74 44.01
N GLU A 30 16.09 -3.64 44.93
CA GLU A 30 15.24 -3.98 46.09
C GLU A 30 14.98 -2.75 46.97
N ALA A 31 15.95 -1.83 47.03
CA ALA A 31 15.82 -0.55 47.73
C ALA A 31 14.74 0.37 47.12
N ILE A 32 14.52 0.30 45.80
CA ILE A 32 13.41 0.99 45.12
C ILE A 32 12.11 0.18 45.27
N ALA A 33 12.18 -1.16 45.25
CA ALA A 33 11.03 -2.04 45.37
C ALA A 33 10.31 -1.89 46.73
N SER A 34 11.10 -1.80 47.82
CA SER A 34 10.64 -1.68 49.21
C SER A 34 10.05 -0.30 49.55
N LYS A 35 10.30 0.73 48.73
CA LYS A 35 9.75 2.07 48.97
C LYS A 35 8.22 2.14 48.79
N PRO A 36 7.53 3.01 49.54
CA PRO A 36 6.11 3.30 49.33
C PRO A 36 5.80 3.70 47.89
N PHE A 37 4.60 3.36 47.40
CA PHE A 37 4.21 3.54 46.00
C PHE A 37 4.47 4.96 45.47
N GLY A 38 4.10 6.00 46.24
CA GLY A 38 4.28 7.40 45.84
C GLY A 38 5.75 7.78 45.66
N GLU A 39 6.58 7.45 46.65
CA GLU A 39 8.01 7.76 46.65
C GLU A 39 8.75 6.99 45.55
N ARG A 40 8.44 5.71 45.39
CA ARG A 40 8.98 4.89 44.30
C ARG A 40 8.64 5.48 42.94
N ASN A 41 7.38 5.85 42.70
CA ASN A 41 6.98 6.42 41.42
C ASN A 41 7.69 7.76 41.17
N ARG A 42 7.90 8.58 42.20
CA ARG A 42 8.64 9.84 42.07
C ARG A 42 10.08 9.60 41.61
N ILE A 43 10.80 8.69 42.28
CA ILE A 43 12.20 8.34 41.94
C ILE A 43 12.28 7.79 40.51
N VAL A 44 11.47 6.80 40.16
CA VAL A 44 11.56 6.16 38.84
C VAL A 44 11.10 7.09 37.72
N SER A 45 10.14 7.99 37.98
CA SER A 45 9.74 9.01 36.99
C SER A 45 10.86 10.01 36.72
N ALA A 46 11.62 10.40 37.75
CA ALA A 46 12.78 11.27 37.58
C ALA A 46 13.92 10.56 36.80
N GLU A 47 14.20 9.29 37.12
CA GLU A 47 15.18 8.48 36.37
C GLU A 47 14.76 8.31 34.90
N TRP A 48 13.48 8.10 34.63
CA TRP A 48 12.96 8.00 33.26
C TRP A 48 13.12 9.31 32.48
N ALA A 49 12.88 10.46 33.12
CA ALA A 49 13.05 11.77 32.51
C ALA A 49 14.52 12.05 32.14
N ASN A 50 15.46 11.56 32.95
CA ASN A 50 16.91 11.71 32.77
C ASN A 50 17.56 10.60 31.93
N LEU A 51 16.79 9.60 31.50
CA LEU A 51 17.28 8.51 30.67
C LEU A 51 17.78 9.03 29.30
N SER A 52 18.84 8.41 28.76
CA SER A 52 19.32 8.70 27.41
C SER A 52 18.23 8.43 26.36
N VAL A 53 18.38 9.06 25.19
CA VAL A 53 17.42 8.87 24.09
C VAL A 53 17.47 7.42 23.61
N GLU A 54 18.66 6.84 23.55
CA GLU A 54 18.93 5.47 23.12
C GLU A 54 18.29 4.45 24.06
N ASP A 55 18.48 4.60 25.37
CA ASP A 55 17.89 3.69 26.35
C ASP A 55 16.36 3.82 26.36
N ARG A 56 15.84 5.05 26.21
CA ARG A 56 14.40 5.31 26.14
C ARG A 56 13.80 4.69 24.88
N GLN A 57 14.53 4.73 23.77
CA GLN A 57 14.13 4.13 22.51
C GLN A 57 14.01 2.61 22.63
N MET A 58 14.97 1.95 23.28
CA MET A 58 14.91 0.50 23.52
C MET A 58 13.61 0.07 24.23
N TYR A 59 13.18 0.79 25.27
CA TYR A 59 11.90 0.48 25.95
C TYR A 59 10.68 0.82 25.09
N THR A 60 10.80 1.83 24.22
CA THR A 60 9.74 2.22 23.28
C THR A 60 9.52 1.16 22.21
N ASP A 61 10.61 0.58 21.69
CA ASP A 61 10.60 -0.50 20.71
C ASP A 61 10.03 -1.78 21.32
N GLN A 62 10.48 -2.18 22.52
CA GLN A 62 9.91 -3.32 23.24
C GLN A 62 8.40 -3.15 23.51
N ALA A 63 7.97 -1.94 23.87
CA ALA A 63 6.55 -1.64 24.06
C ALA A 63 5.77 -1.65 22.73
N ALA A 64 6.41 -1.32 21.60
CA ALA A 64 5.80 -1.38 20.28
C ALA A 64 5.63 -2.83 19.81
N GLU A 65 6.65 -3.67 19.97
CA GLU A 65 6.60 -5.09 19.65
C GLU A 65 5.54 -5.83 20.48
N ALA A 66 5.48 -5.54 21.79
CA ALA A 66 4.46 -6.12 22.66
C ALA A 66 3.04 -5.67 22.27
N ARG A 67 2.86 -4.42 21.80
CA ARG A 67 1.60 -3.92 21.25
C ARG A 67 1.20 -4.64 19.97
N GLU A 68 2.14 -4.90 19.08
CA GLU A 68 1.86 -5.62 17.84
C GLU A 68 1.50 -7.08 18.11
N SER A 69 2.24 -7.75 19.00
CA SER A 69 1.95 -9.11 19.43
C SER A 69 0.57 -9.23 20.07
N TYR A 70 0.23 -8.28 20.96
CA TYR A 70 -1.12 -8.19 21.53
C TYR A 70 -2.20 -7.98 20.46
N LYS A 71 -1.95 -7.14 19.45
CA LYS A 71 -2.91 -6.89 18.36
C LYS A 71 -3.22 -8.20 17.60
N LYS A 72 -2.20 -9.02 17.32
CA LYS A 72 -2.36 -10.33 16.68
C LYS A 72 -3.14 -11.30 17.57
N LEU A 73 -2.72 -11.49 18.81
CA LEU A 73 -3.40 -12.36 19.80
C LEU A 73 -4.85 -11.94 20.05
N PHE A 74 -5.12 -10.63 20.10
CA PHE A 74 -6.46 -10.12 20.32
C PHE A 74 -7.35 -10.26 19.06
N ALA A 75 -6.78 -10.21 17.86
CA ALA A 75 -7.52 -10.51 16.64
C ALA A 75 -7.94 -11.98 16.59
N GLU A 76 -7.03 -12.90 16.96
CA GLU A 76 -7.35 -14.32 17.10
C GLU A 76 -8.36 -14.58 18.22
N TYR A 77 -8.22 -13.91 19.37
CA TYR A 77 -9.18 -14.01 20.45
C TYR A 77 -10.62 -13.69 20.02
N LYS A 78 -10.80 -12.72 19.12
CA LYS A 78 -12.12 -12.34 18.60
C LYS A 78 -12.78 -13.43 17.76
N THR A 79 -12.02 -14.36 17.19
CA THR A 79 -12.58 -15.47 16.38
C THR A 79 -12.97 -16.67 17.24
N THR A 80 -12.38 -16.82 18.43
CA THR A 80 -12.65 -17.92 19.36
C THR A 80 -14.06 -17.89 19.93
N ASP A 81 -14.61 -19.07 20.23
CA ASP A 81 -15.94 -19.21 20.86
C ASP A 81 -16.00 -18.64 22.29
N SER A 82 -14.86 -18.54 22.97
CA SER A 82 -14.74 -17.87 24.28
C SER A 82 -15.16 -16.40 24.20
N TYR A 83 -14.76 -15.67 23.14
CA TYR A 83 -15.14 -14.28 22.94
C TYR A 83 -16.63 -14.13 22.61
N LYS A 84 -17.19 -15.06 21.79
CA LYS A 84 -18.64 -15.09 21.49
C LYS A 84 -19.46 -15.32 22.76
N ASN A 85 -19.04 -16.26 23.60
CA ASN A 85 -19.70 -16.59 24.87
C ASN A 85 -19.59 -15.42 25.88
N TRP A 86 -18.46 -14.72 25.93
CA TRP A 86 -18.30 -13.52 26.74
C TRP A 86 -19.22 -12.39 26.26
N LEU A 87 -19.30 -12.16 24.94
CA LEU A 87 -20.16 -11.15 24.36
C LEU A 87 -21.64 -11.45 24.62
N ALA A 88 -22.07 -12.72 24.50
CA ALA A 88 -23.42 -13.15 24.83
C ALA A 88 -23.74 -12.95 26.33
N SER A 89 -22.80 -13.29 27.21
CA SER A 89 -22.94 -13.10 28.66
C SER A 89 -23.05 -11.61 29.05
N ASN A 90 -22.26 -10.74 28.41
CA ASN A 90 -22.33 -9.30 28.63
C ASN A 90 -23.63 -8.68 28.09
N GLN A 91 -24.16 -9.17 26.96
CA GLN A 91 -25.44 -8.70 26.41
C GLN A 91 -26.63 -9.14 27.28
N MET A 92 -26.61 -10.34 27.85
CA MET A 92 -27.62 -10.79 28.81
C MET A 92 -27.63 -9.97 30.11
N ALA A 93 -26.46 -9.50 30.57
CA ALA A 93 -26.38 -8.63 31.75
C ALA A 93 -27.01 -7.24 31.51
N VAL A 94 -26.91 -6.71 30.28
CA VAL A 94 -27.50 -5.41 29.91
C VAL A 94 -29.02 -5.51 29.75
N THR A 95 -29.54 -6.60 29.18
CA THR A 95 -30.99 -6.82 29.00
C THR A 95 -31.74 -7.14 30.30
N ASN A 96 -31.05 -7.72 31.29
CA ASN A 96 -31.62 -7.93 32.63
C ASN A 96 -31.60 -6.64 33.49
N ALA A 97 -30.66 -5.72 33.23
CA ALA A 97 -30.63 -4.41 33.89
C ALA A 97 -31.77 -3.47 33.43
N SER A 98 -32.23 -3.59 32.18
CA SER A 98 -33.34 -2.79 31.66
C SER A 98 -34.74 -3.29 32.09
N LYS A 99 -34.87 -4.50 32.64
CA LYS A 99 -36.14 -5.06 33.15
C LYS A 99 -36.37 -4.90 34.66
N SER A 100 -35.44 -4.29 35.40
CA SER A 100 -35.55 -4.07 36.87
C SER A 100 -35.74 -2.59 37.26
N GLY A 101 -36.28 -1.78 36.36
CA GLY A 101 -36.71 -0.41 36.67
C GLY A 101 -38.07 -0.37 37.38
N CYS A 102 -38.17 -0.80 38.65
CA CYS A 102 -39.15 -0.31 39.62
C CYS A 102 -38.95 -1.01 40.98
N LYS A 103 -38.37 -0.31 41.97
CA LYS A 103 -38.85 -0.19 43.38
C LYS A 103 -37.76 0.28 44.35
N LYS A 104 -38.09 1.41 44.99
CA LYS A 104 -37.81 1.79 46.39
C LYS A 104 -36.38 2.22 46.78
N SER A 105 -36.18 3.53 46.75
CA SER A 105 -35.86 4.37 47.93
C SER A 105 -35.15 3.69 49.13
N ARG A 106 -33.85 3.95 49.31
CA ARG A 106 -33.22 4.07 50.63
C ARG A 106 -32.21 5.22 50.62
N LYS A 107 -32.39 6.14 51.58
CA LYS A 107 -31.58 7.35 51.85
C LYS A 107 -30.11 7.00 52.16
N PRO A 108 -29.14 7.88 51.86
CA PRO A 108 -27.78 7.75 52.37
C PRO A 108 -27.74 8.17 53.85
N GLN A 109 -27.27 7.27 54.71
CA GLN A 109 -27.09 7.51 56.13
C GLN A 109 -25.74 8.20 56.34
N LYS A 110 -25.77 9.44 56.84
CA LYS A 110 -24.61 10.14 57.40
C LYS A 110 -24.12 9.37 58.63
N GLN A 111 -22.86 8.96 58.63
CA GLN A 111 -22.12 8.71 59.87
C GLN A 111 -20.90 9.61 59.85
N GLY A 112 -20.93 10.62 60.72
CA GLY A 112 -19.72 11.30 61.16
C GLY A 112 -19.01 10.41 62.18
N TYR A 113 -17.69 10.39 62.10
CA TYR A 113 -16.85 10.08 63.24
C TYR A 113 -15.72 11.11 63.27
N SER A 114 -15.60 11.74 64.43
CA SER A 114 -14.56 12.69 64.82
C SER A 114 -13.53 11.96 65.67
N GLY A 115 -12.24 12.31 65.50
CA GLY A 115 -11.11 11.98 66.38
C GLY A 115 -10.37 10.69 66.00
N SER A 116 -9.04 10.63 65.89
CA SER A 116 -8.01 11.47 66.50
C SER A 116 -6.64 11.33 65.79
N ASN A 117 -5.91 12.45 65.76
CA ASN A 117 -4.46 12.68 65.66
C ASN A 117 -3.52 11.65 65.00
N ASN A 118 -2.78 12.09 63.97
CA ASN A 118 -1.36 12.46 64.14
C ASN A 118 -0.76 13.01 62.82
N ASN A 119 -0.08 14.16 62.95
CA ASN A 119 0.91 14.74 62.02
C ASN A 119 0.48 15.02 60.58
N HIS A 120 -0.04 16.23 60.31
CA HIS A 120 -0.01 16.80 58.96
C HIS A 120 1.13 17.82 58.85
N ASN A 121 2.11 17.48 58.01
CA ASN A 121 3.12 18.41 57.53
C ASN A 121 2.43 19.63 56.88
N THR A 122 2.76 20.82 57.37
CA THR A 122 2.24 22.13 56.95
C THR A 122 2.93 22.64 55.67
N LEU A 123 2.93 21.83 54.60
CA LEU A 123 3.46 22.22 53.28
C LEU A 123 2.58 21.80 52.09
N ASP A 124 1.44 21.13 52.33
CA ASP A 124 0.56 20.60 51.26
C ASP A 124 -0.84 21.25 51.25
N ASP A 125 -1.07 22.24 52.11
CA ASP A 125 -2.39 22.88 52.29
C ASP A 125 -2.59 24.13 51.41
N ASP A 126 -1.53 24.62 50.76
CA ASP A 126 -1.54 25.87 49.98
C ASP A 126 -2.14 25.72 48.57
N TYR A 127 -2.47 24.49 48.13
CA TYR A 127 -3.10 24.21 46.83
C TYR A 127 -4.31 23.28 46.93
N ARG A 128 -4.79 23.00 48.15
CA ARG A 128 -6.04 22.26 48.33
C ARG A 128 -7.19 23.24 48.16
N ILE A 129 -7.54 23.51 46.90
CA ILE A 129 -8.73 24.30 46.57
C ILE A 129 -9.92 23.61 47.24
N SER A 130 -10.42 24.22 48.31
CA SER A 130 -11.48 23.62 49.12
C SER A 130 -12.73 23.43 48.27
N ILE A 131 -13.38 22.28 48.42
CA ILE A 131 -14.61 21.99 47.69
C ILE A 131 -15.62 23.10 47.94
N PHE A 132 -16.20 23.63 46.85
CA PHE A 132 -17.14 24.76 46.85
C PHE A 132 -16.56 26.17 47.12
N THR A 133 -15.25 26.40 46.98
CA THR A 133 -14.72 27.77 46.89
C THR A 133 -14.98 28.40 45.52
N HIS A 134 -14.93 29.72 45.43
CA HIS A 134 -15.01 30.45 44.16
C HIS A 134 -13.94 29.99 43.16
N GLU A 135 -12.72 29.74 43.64
CA GLU A 135 -11.61 29.23 42.84
C GLU A 135 -11.88 27.79 42.32
N PHE A 136 -12.49 26.92 43.14
CA PHE A 136 -12.89 25.58 42.72
C PHE A 136 -13.94 25.62 41.61
N LEU A 137 -14.94 26.48 41.75
CA LEU A 137 -16.02 26.63 40.78
C LEU A 137 -15.50 27.19 39.44
N GLU A 138 -14.64 28.20 39.47
CA GLU A 138 -14.01 28.75 38.26
C GLU A 138 -13.06 27.75 37.59
N TYR A 139 -12.24 27.03 38.36
CA TYR A 139 -11.40 25.96 37.83
C TYR A 139 -12.24 24.87 37.16
N ASN A 140 -13.34 24.45 37.79
CA ASN A 140 -14.24 23.45 37.22
C ASN A 140 -14.90 23.97 35.94
N ARG A 141 -15.38 25.22 35.92
CA ARG A 141 -15.97 25.86 34.75
C ARG A 141 -14.99 25.93 33.58
N LEU A 142 -13.75 26.37 33.83
CA LEU A 142 -12.71 26.47 32.81
C LEU A 142 -12.32 25.08 32.30
N ARG A 143 -12.13 24.11 33.19
CA ARG A 143 -11.83 22.72 32.83
C ARG A 143 -12.94 22.11 31.97
N GLU A 144 -14.21 22.32 32.31
CA GLU A 144 -15.34 21.87 31.51
C GLU A 144 -15.39 22.57 30.15
N ALA A 145 -15.06 23.86 30.07
CA ALA A 145 -14.94 24.59 28.81
C ALA A 145 -13.82 24.02 27.92
N THR A 146 -12.62 23.80 28.48
CA THR A 146 -11.50 23.17 27.78
C THR A 146 -11.85 21.75 27.32
N LEU A 147 -12.51 20.94 28.16
CA LEU A 147 -12.95 19.60 27.78
C LEU A 147 -13.96 19.63 26.62
N ARG A 148 -14.88 20.61 26.60
CA ARG A 148 -15.80 20.80 25.48
C ARG A 148 -15.06 21.17 24.20
N GLN A 149 -14.09 22.09 24.29
CA GLN A 149 -13.27 22.48 23.14
C GLN A 149 -12.45 21.30 22.60
N LEU A 150 -11.79 20.55 23.48
CA LEU A 150 -11.01 19.36 23.10
C LEU A 150 -11.88 18.29 22.45
N LYS A 151 -13.09 18.05 22.97
CA LYS A 151 -14.05 17.12 22.34
C LYS A 151 -14.46 17.57 20.95
N LYS A 152 -14.69 18.89 20.76
CA LYS A 152 -15.00 19.46 19.45
C LYS A 152 -13.83 19.27 18.47
N GLN A 153 -12.61 19.57 18.89
CA GLN A 153 -11.40 19.38 18.07
C GLN A 153 -11.17 17.90 17.73
N ALA A 154 -11.36 16.99 18.70
CA ALA A 154 -11.24 15.56 18.46
C ALA A 154 -12.24 15.07 17.41
N SER A 155 -13.50 15.54 17.48
CA SER A 155 -14.53 15.21 16.49
C SER A 155 -14.19 15.76 15.10
N GLN A 156 -13.63 16.97 15.00
CA GLN A 156 -13.21 17.56 13.73
C GLN A 156 -12.06 16.78 13.09
N LEU A 157 -11.05 16.43 13.87
CA LEU A 157 -9.92 15.62 13.39
C LEU A 157 -10.35 14.22 12.96
N GLU A 158 -11.32 13.62 13.65
CA GLU A 158 -11.90 12.33 13.25
C GLU A 158 -12.61 12.43 11.89
N GLU A 159 -13.36 13.51 11.66
CA GLU A 159 -14.02 13.80 10.36
C GLU A 159 -13.00 14.05 9.24
N GLU A 160 -11.97 14.87 9.49
CA GLU A 160 -10.88 15.11 8.52
C GLU A 160 -10.13 13.82 8.17
N THR A 161 -9.87 12.98 9.17
CA THR A 161 -9.22 11.67 8.96
C THR A 161 -10.10 10.76 8.09
N ALA A 162 -11.42 10.76 8.31
CA ALA A 162 -12.36 9.99 7.50
C ALA A 162 -12.41 10.48 6.04
N LEU A 163 -12.42 11.80 5.83
CA LEU A 163 -12.38 12.40 4.50
C LEU A 163 -11.08 12.07 3.77
N LEU A 164 -9.93 12.20 4.44
CA LEU A 164 -8.63 11.87 3.85
C LEU A 164 -8.54 10.38 3.51
N SER A 165 -9.02 9.50 4.39
CA SER A 165 -9.07 8.06 4.13
C SER A 165 -9.88 7.75 2.86
N LYS A 166 -11.00 8.43 2.64
CA LYS A 166 -11.80 8.29 1.42
C LYS A 166 -11.07 8.80 0.17
N HIS A 167 -10.31 9.89 0.28
CA HIS A 167 -9.50 10.40 -0.84
C HIS A 167 -8.40 9.41 -1.22
N VAL A 168 -7.70 8.84 -0.23
CA VAL A 168 -6.71 7.79 -0.44
C VAL A 168 -7.34 6.58 -1.15
N GLU A 169 -8.51 6.13 -0.71
CA GLU A 169 -9.23 5.02 -1.36
C GLU A 169 -9.55 5.34 -2.83
N ASN A 170 -10.02 6.55 -3.13
CA ASN A 170 -10.28 6.98 -4.50
C ASN A 170 -9.01 6.99 -5.37
N LEU A 171 -7.88 7.45 -4.83
CA LEU A 171 -6.59 7.45 -5.52
C LEU A 171 -6.09 6.02 -5.79
N VAL A 172 -6.18 5.12 -4.81
CA VAL A 172 -5.82 3.71 -4.97
C VAL A 172 -6.69 3.05 -6.05
N ASN A 173 -7.99 3.35 -6.07
CA ASN A 173 -8.88 2.85 -7.12
C ASN A 173 -8.53 3.40 -8.50
N ALA A 174 -8.13 4.66 -8.60
CA ALA A 174 -7.68 5.26 -9.86
C ALA A 174 -6.35 4.63 -10.35
N GLU A 175 -5.39 4.46 -9.46
CA GLU A 175 -4.12 3.76 -9.73
C GLU A 175 -4.36 2.32 -10.22
N GLN A 176 -5.29 1.60 -9.59
CA GLN A 176 -5.61 0.24 -10.00
C GLN A 176 -6.18 0.21 -11.42
N ARG A 177 -7.05 1.15 -11.79
CA ARG A 177 -7.60 1.25 -13.15
C ARG A 177 -6.51 1.53 -14.18
N THR A 178 -5.63 2.50 -13.92
CA THR A 178 -4.54 2.83 -14.85
C THR A 178 -3.56 1.67 -14.98
N LYS A 179 -3.25 0.98 -13.88
CA LYS A 179 -2.42 -0.23 -13.89
C LYS A 179 -3.05 -1.35 -14.72
N CYS A 180 -4.35 -1.58 -14.60
CA CYS A 180 -5.08 -2.53 -15.44
C CYS A 180 -5.00 -2.13 -16.92
N GLN A 181 -5.21 -0.85 -17.25
CA GLN A 181 -5.13 -0.36 -18.61
C GLN A 181 -3.73 -0.52 -19.22
N ILE A 182 -2.68 -0.16 -18.47
CA ILE A 182 -1.28 -0.37 -18.89
C ILE A 182 -1.05 -1.85 -19.17
N LYS A 183 -1.47 -2.74 -18.26
CA LYS A 183 -1.31 -4.19 -18.44
C LYS A 183 -1.96 -4.65 -19.76
N THR A 184 -3.21 -4.27 -20.01
CA THR A 184 -3.90 -4.62 -21.26
C THR A 184 -3.18 -4.07 -22.48
N THR A 185 -2.75 -2.81 -22.48
CA THR A 185 -2.01 -2.22 -23.60
C THR A 185 -0.66 -2.92 -23.82
N THR A 186 0.06 -3.29 -22.76
CA THR A 186 1.32 -4.02 -22.88
C THR A 186 1.13 -5.43 -23.44
N GLU A 187 0.04 -6.11 -23.08
CA GLU A 187 -0.30 -7.42 -23.64
C GLU A 187 -0.64 -7.31 -25.13
N LEU A 188 -1.39 -6.29 -25.53
CA LEU A 188 -1.68 -6.01 -26.95
C LEU A 188 -0.39 -5.71 -27.74
N LEU A 189 0.47 -4.84 -27.23
CA LEU A 189 1.73 -4.48 -27.87
C LEU A 189 2.65 -5.71 -28.02
N ASN A 190 2.76 -6.53 -26.98
CA ASN A 190 3.53 -7.78 -27.06
C ASN A 190 2.95 -8.75 -28.11
N ASN A 191 1.64 -8.83 -28.24
CA ASN A 191 1.01 -9.64 -29.29
C ASN A 191 1.31 -9.10 -30.70
N GLU A 192 1.25 -7.78 -30.89
CA GLU A 192 1.60 -7.13 -32.15
C GLU A 192 3.10 -7.32 -32.49
N GLU A 193 4.00 -7.16 -31.52
CA GLU A 193 5.42 -7.43 -31.70
C GLU A 193 5.70 -8.88 -32.09
N ASN A 194 5.01 -9.84 -31.47
CA ASN A 194 5.14 -11.25 -31.82
C ASN A 194 4.61 -11.53 -33.23
N LEU A 195 3.51 -10.90 -33.63
CA LEU A 195 2.99 -11.00 -34.99
C LEU A 195 3.98 -10.42 -36.01
N MET A 196 4.57 -9.26 -35.70
CA MET A 196 5.59 -8.64 -36.56
C MET A 196 6.85 -9.52 -36.69
N LYS A 197 7.35 -10.08 -35.59
CA LYS A 197 8.46 -11.04 -35.62
C LYS A 197 8.15 -12.25 -36.49
N GLN A 198 6.94 -12.80 -36.36
CA GLN A 198 6.51 -13.91 -37.20
C GLN A 198 6.47 -13.51 -38.68
N LEU A 199 5.92 -12.35 -39.00
CA LEU A 199 5.90 -11.83 -40.38
C LEU A 199 7.31 -11.66 -40.95
N CYS A 200 8.22 -11.03 -40.20
CA CYS A 200 9.60 -10.85 -40.61
C CYS A 200 10.29 -12.19 -40.87
N LYS A 201 10.04 -13.20 -40.03
CA LYS A 201 10.56 -14.55 -40.21
C LYS A 201 10.04 -15.19 -41.50
N GLU A 202 8.73 -15.14 -41.73
CA GLU A 202 8.12 -15.69 -42.95
C GLU A 202 8.62 -14.98 -44.22
N LEU A 203 8.76 -13.66 -44.19
CA LEU A 203 9.33 -12.89 -45.30
C LEU A 203 10.80 -13.25 -45.54
N THR A 204 11.58 -13.46 -44.48
CA THR A 204 12.96 -13.91 -44.58
C THR A 204 13.05 -15.28 -45.26
N ILE A 205 12.15 -16.20 -44.91
CA ILE A 205 12.08 -17.54 -45.53
C ILE A 205 11.66 -17.42 -47.00
N ALA A 206 10.58 -16.69 -47.29
CA ALA A 206 10.04 -16.58 -48.64
C ALA A 206 10.99 -15.86 -49.59
N LEU A 207 11.69 -14.83 -49.14
CA LEU A 207 12.58 -14.03 -49.98
C LEU A 207 14.05 -14.46 -49.89
N GLY A 208 14.38 -15.52 -49.13
CA GLY A 208 15.76 -15.98 -48.92
C GLY A 208 16.50 -16.35 -50.20
N ASP A 209 15.77 -16.83 -51.22
CA ASP A 209 16.33 -17.21 -52.52
C ASP A 209 16.55 -16.01 -53.48
N ILE A 210 16.19 -14.80 -53.04
CA ILE A 210 16.33 -13.57 -53.82
C ILE A 210 17.53 -12.78 -53.32
N THR A 211 18.48 -12.56 -54.22
CA THR A 211 19.72 -11.84 -53.94
C THR A 211 19.71 -10.49 -54.65
N LEU A 212 19.91 -9.40 -53.92
CA LEU A 212 19.99 -8.05 -54.49
C LEU A 212 21.44 -7.65 -54.78
N PRO A 213 21.72 -6.99 -55.92
CA PRO A 213 23.05 -6.41 -56.18
C PRO A 213 23.30 -5.21 -55.27
N ILE A 214 24.41 -5.22 -54.53
CA ILE A 214 24.85 -4.06 -53.75
C ILE A 214 25.56 -3.06 -54.67
N ASN A 215 25.01 -1.86 -54.83
CA ASN A 215 25.72 -0.73 -55.46
C ASN A 215 26.62 -0.06 -54.42
N THR A 216 27.76 -0.68 -54.11
CA THR A 216 28.89 0.02 -53.50
C THR A 216 29.83 0.44 -54.61
N SER A 217 30.21 1.72 -54.65
CA SER A 217 31.15 2.30 -55.62
C SER A 217 32.59 1.80 -55.48
N ASP A 218 32.81 0.64 -54.86
CA ASP A 218 34.15 0.11 -54.60
C ASP A 218 34.33 -1.28 -55.21
N THR A 219 35.41 -1.38 -55.98
CA THR A 219 35.73 -2.52 -56.83
C THR A 219 36.26 -3.66 -55.96
N SER A 220 35.65 -4.85 -56.06
CA SER A 220 36.31 -6.18 -56.00
C SER A 220 35.54 -7.27 -55.26
N LEU A 221 34.38 -7.03 -54.65
CA LEU A 221 33.47 -8.11 -54.25
C LEU A 221 32.03 -7.66 -54.50
N LYS A 222 31.31 -8.38 -55.39
CA LYS A 222 29.85 -8.28 -55.47
C LYS A 222 29.31 -8.80 -54.13
N ALA A 223 29.21 -7.94 -53.14
CA ALA A 223 28.56 -8.27 -51.90
C ALA A 223 27.08 -8.53 -52.25
N ILE A 224 26.63 -9.76 -52.00
CA ILE A 224 25.26 -10.18 -52.21
C ILE A 224 24.55 -9.97 -50.88
N GLU A 225 23.53 -9.09 -50.85
CA GLU A 225 22.73 -8.90 -49.64
C GLU A 225 21.63 -9.96 -49.60
N HIS A 226 21.68 -10.81 -48.57
CA HIS A 226 20.60 -11.74 -48.24
C HIS A 226 19.67 -11.09 -47.21
N ILE A 227 18.37 -11.32 -47.34
CA ILE A 227 17.39 -10.87 -46.33
C ILE A 227 17.65 -11.59 -45.00
N THR A 228 17.57 -10.85 -43.90
CA THR A 228 17.64 -11.38 -42.53
C THR A 228 16.48 -10.83 -41.71
N GLU A 229 16.10 -11.51 -40.62
CA GLU A 229 14.93 -11.13 -39.80
C GLU A 229 14.98 -9.68 -39.28
N THR A 230 16.16 -9.10 -39.10
CA THR A 230 16.37 -7.71 -38.65
C THR A 230 16.58 -6.72 -39.79
N SER A 231 16.72 -7.18 -41.03
CA SER A 231 16.98 -6.37 -42.23
C SER A 231 15.80 -6.32 -43.20
N VAL A 232 14.68 -6.96 -42.88
CA VAL A 232 13.49 -7.08 -43.76
C VAL A 232 13.05 -5.72 -44.31
N ASP A 233 12.87 -4.70 -43.46
CA ASP A 233 12.40 -3.37 -43.89
C ASP A 233 13.40 -2.65 -44.80
N SER A 234 14.70 -2.75 -44.51
CA SER A 234 15.77 -2.17 -45.33
C SER A 234 15.83 -2.86 -46.70
N PHE A 235 15.72 -4.19 -46.72
CA PHE A 235 15.70 -5.00 -47.93
C PHE A 235 14.49 -4.68 -48.82
N LEU A 236 13.27 -4.62 -48.23
CA LEU A 236 12.05 -4.25 -48.95
C LEU A 236 12.09 -2.81 -49.49
N SER A 237 12.65 -1.87 -48.72
CA SER A 237 12.82 -0.48 -49.17
C SER A 237 13.78 -0.38 -50.35
N ARG A 238 14.86 -1.17 -50.37
CA ARG A 238 15.78 -1.24 -51.52
C ARG A 238 15.13 -1.87 -52.75
N LEU A 239 14.35 -2.93 -52.57
CA LEU A 239 13.54 -3.53 -53.64
C LEU A 239 12.60 -2.49 -54.29
N ASP A 240 11.90 -1.69 -53.48
CA ASP A 240 11.00 -0.65 -53.98
C ASP A 240 11.75 0.48 -54.70
N ASN A 241 12.92 0.88 -54.20
CA ASN A 241 13.77 1.87 -54.85
C ASN A 241 14.33 1.39 -56.20
N LEU A 242 14.71 0.11 -56.31
CA LEU A 242 15.14 -0.50 -57.58
C LEU A 242 13.99 -0.46 -58.60
N LYS A 243 12.78 -0.85 -58.18
CA LYS A 243 11.57 -0.74 -59.02
C LYS A 243 11.29 0.69 -59.48
N LYS A 244 11.44 1.68 -58.60
CA LYS A 244 11.27 3.10 -58.94
C LYS A 244 12.34 3.62 -59.90
N SER A 245 13.58 3.15 -59.78
CA SER A 245 14.68 3.51 -60.69
C SER A 245 14.57 2.87 -62.09
N SER A 246 13.78 1.79 -62.21
CA SER A 246 13.51 1.05 -63.46
C SER A 246 12.37 1.66 -64.30
N SER A 247 11.53 2.53 -63.71
CA SER A 247 10.47 3.23 -64.46
C SER A 247 11.06 4.34 -65.34
N PRO A 248 10.84 4.34 -66.67
CA PRO A 248 11.51 5.26 -67.57
C PRO A 248 10.85 6.66 -67.54
N SER A 249 11.66 7.69 -67.35
CA SER A 249 11.34 9.02 -67.89
C SER A 249 11.35 8.96 -69.42
N PRO A 250 10.42 9.63 -70.13
CA PRO A 250 10.28 9.49 -71.56
C PRO A 250 11.31 10.36 -72.30
N SER A 251 12.53 9.86 -72.52
CA SER A 251 13.41 10.38 -73.57
C SER A 251 14.57 9.44 -73.92
N LEU A 252 14.43 8.82 -75.10
CA LEU A 252 15.45 8.45 -76.09
C LEU A 252 16.64 7.52 -75.73
N SER A 253 16.56 6.35 -76.36
CA SER A 253 17.63 5.56 -77.02
C SER A 253 18.47 4.52 -76.24
N LEU A 254 18.41 3.30 -76.81
CA LEU A 254 19.42 2.23 -76.90
C LEU A 254 20.02 1.63 -75.61
N SER A 255 19.45 0.52 -75.13
CA SER A 255 20.16 -0.75 -74.86
C SER A 255 19.17 -1.83 -74.38
N SER A 256 18.85 -2.76 -75.27
CA SER A 256 17.83 -3.80 -75.07
C SER A 256 18.40 -5.07 -74.42
N SER A 257 18.95 -4.95 -73.20
CA SER A 257 19.44 -6.12 -72.44
C SER A 257 19.10 -6.13 -70.95
N SER A 258 18.54 -5.04 -70.40
CA SER A 258 18.25 -4.91 -68.96
C SER A 258 16.79 -5.19 -68.58
N SER A 259 15.85 -5.19 -69.53
CA SER A 259 14.40 -5.35 -69.25
C SER A 259 13.95 -6.79 -68.97
N SER A 260 14.75 -7.80 -69.34
CA SER A 260 14.38 -9.22 -69.15
C SER A 260 14.60 -9.69 -67.70
N LEU A 261 15.68 -9.23 -67.07
CA LEU A 261 16.03 -9.60 -65.69
C LEU A 261 15.03 -9.02 -64.68
N ASP A 262 14.51 -7.81 -64.93
CA ASP A 262 13.50 -7.16 -64.09
C ASP A 262 12.15 -7.88 -64.16
N SER A 263 11.72 -8.33 -65.34
CA SER A 263 10.48 -9.08 -65.53
C SER A 263 10.55 -10.46 -64.87
N GLU A 264 11.70 -11.14 -64.98
CA GLU A 264 11.92 -12.46 -64.39
C GLU A 264 12.06 -12.41 -62.88
N LEU A 265 12.80 -11.42 -62.34
CA LEU A 265 12.89 -11.16 -60.89
C LEU A 265 11.53 -10.80 -60.31
N PHE A 266 10.78 -9.91 -60.95
CA PHE A 266 9.44 -9.53 -60.50
C PHE A 266 8.46 -10.70 -60.55
N THR A 267 8.49 -11.50 -61.61
CA THR A 267 7.67 -12.72 -61.73
C THR A 267 8.05 -13.75 -60.67
N LYS A 268 9.34 -13.90 -60.36
CA LYS A 268 9.84 -14.76 -59.30
C LYS A 268 9.39 -14.27 -57.93
N ILE A 269 9.53 -12.98 -57.62
CA ILE A 269 9.03 -12.35 -56.37
C ILE A 269 7.52 -12.57 -56.21
N VAL A 270 6.73 -12.25 -57.23
CA VAL A 270 5.27 -12.38 -57.19
C VAL A 270 4.84 -13.84 -57.07
N ASN A 271 5.51 -14.77 -57.76
CA ASN A 271 5.21 -16.20 -57.64
C ASN A 271 5.60 -16.76 -56.27
N THR A 272 6.73 -16.35 -55.71
CA THR A 272 7.19 -16.79 -54.39
C THR A 272 6.28 -16.25 -53.28
N ILE A 273 5.87 -14.98 -53.34
CA ILE A 273 4.86 -14.41 -52.42
C ILE A 273 3.52 -15.13 -52.58
N ARG A 274 3.08 -15.40 -53.82
CA ARG A 274 1.83 -16.12 -54.09
C ARG A 274 1.86 -17.55 -53.52
N LEU A 275 2.97 -18.27 -53.68
CA LEU A 275 3.15 -19.62 -53.14
C LEU A 275 3.16 -19.61 -51.61
N ALA A 276 3.84 -18.64 -50.99
CA ALA A 276 3.86 -18.43 -49.54
C ALA A 276 2.44 -18.13 -48.99
N CYS A 277 1.65 -17.33 -49.70
CA CYS A 277 0.24 -17.07 -49.33
C CYS A 277 -0.66 -18.30 -49.52
N GLN A 278 -0.42 -19.16 -50.53
CA GLN A 278 -1.23 -20.34 -50.82
C GLN A 278 -0.96 -21.51 -49.87
N ASN A 279 0.27 -21.65 -49.37
CA ASN A 279 0.67 -22.71 -48.44
C ASN A 279 0.17 -22.52 -47.00
N LYS A 280 -0.56 -21.43 -46.72
CA LYS A 280 -1.17 -21.08 -45.42
C LYS A 280 -0.15 -20.96 -44.27
N ASP A 281 0.47 -19.78 -44.11
CA ASP A 281 0.85 -19.27 -42.79
C ASP A 281 0.91 -17.73 -42.68
N ILE A 282 0.36 -17.02 -43.67
CA ILE A 282 0.12 -15.58 -43.57
C ILE A 282 -1.39 -15.37 -43.39
N LYS A 283 -1.88 -15.43 -42.15
CA LYS A 283 -3.21 -14.91 -41.79
C LYS A 283 -3.18 -13.38 -41.82
N LEU A 284 -2.92 -12.79 -43.00
CA LEU A 284 -3.11 -11.37 -43.21
C LEU A 284 -4.61 -11.10 -43.41
N PHE A 285 -5.17 -10.33 -42.47
CA PHE A 285 -6.39 -9.55 -42.61
C PHE A 285 -7.69 -10.30 -42.86
N THR A 286 -8.35 -10.68 -41.77
CA THR A 286 -9.78 -10.35 -41.62
C THR A 286 -9.89 -9.21 -40.61
N CYS A 287 -9.82 -7.97 -41.10
CA CYS A 287 -10.36 -6.84 -40.38
C CYS A 287 -11.88 -7.09 -40.28
N GLY A 288 -12.35 -7.47 -39.09
CA GLY A 288 -13.77 -7.58 -38.81
C GLY A 288 -14.37 -6.17 -38.81
N THR A 289 -15.01 -5.81 -39.92
CA THR A 289 -16.09 -4.81 -39.89
C THR A 289 -17.29 -5.45 -39.21
N ASN A 290 -17.55 -5.05 -37.95
CA ASN A 290 -18.86 -4.74 -37.36
C ASN A 290 -18.69 -4.38 -35.89
#